data_AF-A0AAJ3ED29-F1
#
_entry.id   AF-A0AAJ3ED29-F1
#
_cell.length_a   1.000
_cell.length_b   1.000
_cell.length_c   1.000
_cell.angle_alpha   90.00
_cell.angle_beta   90.00
_cell.angle_gamma   90.00
#
_symmetry.space_group_name_H-M   'P 1'
#
loop_
_entity.id
_entity.type
_entity.pdbx_description
1 polymer ?
#
loop_
_entity_poly.entity_id
_entity_poly.type
_entity_poly.pdbx_seq_one_letter_code
_entity_poly.pdbx_strand_id
1 'polypeptide(L)'
;MATVFLVMATASGFRSDERKPLPLRAFEDRAQAEVWQDMLIDYHLNPPEMPIEEGREIWSDYKAQVKEWEHRHPAGAKASQYQHFGIYEVPIGL
;
A
#
# COMPACT_ATOMS: atom_id res chain seq x y z
N MET A 1 27.97 12.27 1.57
CA MET A 1 27.21 11.00 1.46
C MET A 1 25.81 11.39 1.03
N ALA A 2 25.31 10.83 -0.07
CA ALA A 2 23.94 11.10 -0.51
C ALA A 2 22.99 10.22 0.31
N THR A 3 21.84 10.75 0.71
CA THR A 3 20.80 9.99 1.41
C THR A 3 19.57 9.96 0.53
N VAL A 4 18.88 8.83 0.50
CA VAL A 4 17.54 8.72 -0.06
C VAL A 4 16.55 8.26 1.00
N PHE A 5 15.30 8.62 0.79
CA PHE A 5 14.16 8.27 1.61
C PHE A 5 13.39 7.15 0.91
N LEU A 6 13.54 5.93 1.41
CA LEU A 6 12.87 4.75 0.89
C LEU A 6 11.51 4.57 1.56
N VAL A 7 10.44 4.65 0.78
CA VAL A 7 9.10 4.28 1.21
C VAL A 7 8.92 2.77 1.04
N MET A 8 8.54 2.08 2.11
CA MET A 8 8.28 0.64 2.13
C MET A 8 6.88 0.37 2.66
N ALA A 9 6.22 -0.64 2.09
CA ALA A 9 5.05 -1.25 2.73
C ALA A 9 5.55 -2.18 3.85
N THR A 10 5.10 -1.93 5.07
CA THR A 10 5.51 -2.71 6.24
C THR A 10 4.42 -3.70 6.59
N ALA A 11 4.82 -4.95 6.77
CA ALA A 11 3.91 -5.97 7.23
C ALA A 11 3.52 -5.67 8.68
N SER A 12 2.23 -5.44 8.91
CA SER A 12 1.68 -5.12 10.22
C SER A 12 0.25 -5.66 10.28
N GLY A 13 -0.13 -6.29 11.40
CA GLY A 13 -1.41 -6.98 11.59
C GLY A 13 -1.31 -8.52 11.63
N PHE A 14 -2.46 -9.20 11.58
CA PHE A 14 -2.66 -10.65 11.79
C PHE A 14 -1.91 -11.62 10.86
N ARG A 15 -1.18 -11.11 9.85
CA ARG A 15 -0.36 -11.88 8.90
C ARG A 15 1.02 -11.25 8.68
N SER A 16 1.53 -10.53 9.68
CA SER A 16 2.84 -9.87 9.60
C SER A 16 3.99 -10.86 9.48
N ASP A 17 3.83 -12.08 9.99
CA ASP A 17 4.73 -13.22 9.87
C ASP A 17 4.78 -13.80 8.46
N GLU A 18 3.67 -13.76 7.72
CA GLU A 18 3.59 -14.25 6.33
C GLU A 18 4.03 -13.20 5.29
N ARG A 19 4.05 -11.92 5.66
CA ARG A 19 4.33 -10.82 4.72
C ARG A 19 5.70 -10.22 4.97
N LYS A 20 6.55 -10.29 3.95
CA LYS A 20 7.85 -9.60 3.97
C LYS A 20 7.63 -8.11 3.67
N PRO A 21 8.37 -7.18 4.32
CA PRO A 21 8.37 -5.78 3.93
C PRO A 21 8.65 -5.63 2.43
N LEU A 22 7.89 -4.75 1.77
CA LEU A 22 7.97 -4.55 0.33
C LEU A 22 8.56 -3.15 0.07
N PRO A 23 9.78 -3.03 -0.47
CA PRO A 23 10.29 -1.74 -0.92
C PRO A 23 9.45 -1.24 -2.11
N LEU A 24 9.02 0.01 -2.07
CA LEU A 24 8.11 0.57 -3.07
C LEU A 24 8.82 1.59 -3.96
N ARG A 25 9.34 2.67 -3.36
CA ARG A 25 9.96 3.77 -4.11
C ARG A 25 10.93 4.56 -3.22
N ALA A 26 12.04 5.01 -3.79
CA ALA A 26 12.98 5.93 -3.15
C ALA A 26 12.79 7.36 -3.66
N PHE A 27 13.05 8.33 -2.79
CA PHE A 27 12.99 9.77 -3.06
C PHE A 27 14.28 10.43 -2.57
N GLU A 28 14.71 11.51 -3.23
CA GLU A 28 15.83 12.33 -2.76
C GLU A 28 15.38 13.36 -1.70
N ASP A 29 14.10 13.71 -1.69
CA ASP A 29 13.47 14.65 -0.76
C ASP A 29 12.51 13.91 0.18
N ARG A 30 12.66 14.17 1.49
CA ARG A 30 11.84 13.60 2.54
C ARG A 30 10.39 14.04 2.43
N ALA A 31 10.14 15.31 2.13
CA ALA A 31 8.79 15.85 2.05
C ALA A 31 7.98 15.18 0.93
N GLN A 32 8.63 14.85 -0.20
CA GLN A 32 8.00 14.08 -1.27
C GLN A 32 7.67 12.64 -0.87
N ALA A 33 8.54 12.01 -0.08
CA ALA A 33 8.28 10.68 0.45
C ALA A 33 7.09 10.68 1.43
N GLU A 34 6.99 11.70 2.29
CA GLU A 34 5.88 11.90 3.25
C GLU A 34 4.55 12.11 2.51
N VAL A 35 4.50 13.01 1.53
CA VAL A 35 3.29 13.22 0.70
C VAL A 35 2.86 11.93 0.00
N TRP A 36 3.82 11.15 -0.51
CA TRP A 36 3.49 9.89 -1.16
C TRP A 36 3.00 8.84 -0.15
N GLN A 37 3.62 8.75 1.04
CA GLN A 37 3.18 7.87 2.12
C GLN A 37 1.75 8.18 2.54
N ASP A 38 1.41 9.45 2.76
CA ASP A 38 0.06 9.87 3.13
C ASP A 38 -0.97 9.47 2.08
N MET A 39 -0.66 9.67 0.79
CA MET A 39 -1.51 9.23 -0.31
C MET A 39 -1.74 7.71 -0.31
N LEU A 40 -0.72 6.90 0.03
CA LEU A 40 -0.87 5.45 0.14
C LEU A 40 -1.77 5.05 1.31
N ILE A 41 -1.67 5.76 2.43
CA ILE A 41 -2.53 5.54 3.61
C ILE A 41 -3.97 5.93 3.26
N ASP A 42 -4.18 7.12 2.70
CA ASP A 42 -5.50 7.65 2.34
C ASP A 42 -6.24 6.77 1.33
N TYR A 43 -5.52 6.11 0.43
CA TYR A 43 -6.11 5.15 -0.52
C TYR A 43 -6.89 4.03 0.18
N HIS A 44 -6.45 3.62 1.38
CA HIS A 44 -7.08 2.57 2.16
C HIS A 44 -8.25 3.04 3.02
N LEU A 45 -8.55 4.34 3.05
CA LEU A 45 -9.72 4.88 3.74
C LEU A 45 -11.02 4.62 2.96
N ASN A 46 -10.93 4.38 1.66
CA ASN A 46 -12.09 4.18 0.78
C ASN A 46 -12.01 2.84 0.01
N PRO A 47 -11.96 1.68 0.70
CA PRO A 47 -12.06 0.39 0.04
C PRO A 47 -13.50 0.17 -0.48
N PRO A 48 -13.71 -0.73 -1.47
CA PRO A 48 -15.04 -1.14 -1.87
C PRO A 48 -15.85 -1.63 -0.67
N GLU A 49 -17.08 -1.14 -0.54
CA GLU A 49 -17.98 -1.49 0.56
C GLU A 49 -18.41 -2.96 0.46
N MET A 50 -18.34 -3.68 1.58
CA MET A 50 -18.77 -5.06 1.63
C MET A 50 -20.31 -5.13 1.46
N PRO A 51 -20.83 -5.99 0.59
CA PRO A 51 -22.27 -6.10 0.40
C PRO A 51 -22.95 -6.63 1.67
N ILE A 52 -24.08 -6.02 2.01
CA ILE A 52 -24.93 -6.44 3.14
C ILE A 52 -25.87 -7.58 2.72
N GLU A 53 -26.29 -7.57 1.47
CA GLU A 53 -27.22 -8.55 0.91
C GLU A 53 -26.50 -9.82 0.45
N GLU A 54 -27.14 -10.96 0.67
CA GLU A 54 -26.65 -12.22 0.15
C GLU A 54 -27.12 -12.44 -1.29
N GLY A 55 -26.17 -12.76 -2.17
CA GLY A 55 -26.48 -13.09 -3.56
C GLY A 55 -25.21 -13.37 -4.35
N ARG A 56 -25.22 -14.42 -5.17
CA ARG A 56 -24.02 -14.82 -5.93
C ARG A 56 -23.52 -13.70 -6.85
N GLU A 57 -24.43 -13.01 -7.55
CA GLU A 57 -24.07 -11.88 -8.42
C GLU A 57 -23.51 -10.70 -7.61
N ILE A 58 -24.18 -10.31 -6.52
CA ILE A 58 -23.72 -9.23 -5.63
C ILE A 58 -22.30 -9.49 -5.12
N TRP A 59 -22.01 -10.71 -4.66
CA TRP A 59 -20.68 -11.11 -4.21
C TRP A 59 -19.66 -11.17 -5.36
N SER A 60 -20.10 -11.51 -6.58
CA SER A 60 -19.23 -11.52 -7.77
C SER A 60 -18.83 -10.10 -8.16
N ASP A 61 -19.79 -9.17 -8.16
CA ASP A 61 -19.55 -7.76 -8.48
C ASP A 61 -18.66 -7.09 -7.45
N TYR A 62 -18.91 -7.35 -6.15
CA TYR A 62 -18.03 -6.90 -5.08
C TYR A 62 -16.59 -7.39 -5.28
N LYS A 63 -16.38 -8.67 -5.59
CA LYS A 63 -15.04 -9.22 -5.84
C LYS A 63 -14.38 -8.56 -7.05
N ALA A 64 -15.13 -8.23 -8.10
CA ALA A 64 -14.61 -7.50 -9.25
C ALA A 64 -14.18 -6.08 -8.86
N GLN A 65 -14.98 -5.38 -8.05
CA GLN A 65 -14.64 -4.05 -7.53
C GLN A 65 -13.39 -4.07 -6.66
N VAL A 66 -13.26 -5.06 -5.76
CA VAL A 66 -12.05 -5.26 -4.94
C VAL A 66 -10.83 -5.50 -5.82
N LYS A 67 -10.92 -6.39 -6.81
CA LYS A 67 -9.80 -6.68 -7.71
C LYS A 67 -9.37 -5.44 -8.50
N GLU A 68 -10.32 -4.64 -8.97
CA GLU A 68 -10.03 -3.39 -9.68
C GLU A 68 -9.42 -2.33 -8.76
N TRP A 69 -9.93 -2.22 -7.53
CA TRP A 69 -9.34 -1.36 -6.50
C TRP A 69 -7.89 -1.78 -6.19
N GLU A 70 -7.63 -3.07 -5.96
CA GLU A 70 -6.26 -3.56 -5.80
C GLU A 70 -5.38 -3.21 -7.00
N HIS A 71 -5.89 -3.39 -8.23
CA HIS A 71 -5.14 -3.09 -9.44
C HIS A 71 -4.77 -1.61 -9.58
N ARG A 72 -5.65 -0.70 -9.17
CA ARG A 72 -5.46 0.76 -9.25
C ARG A 72 -4.65 1.35 -8.08
N HIS A 73 -4.17 0.53 -7.16
CA HIS A 73 -3.39 1.02 -6.02
C HIS A 73 -2.14 1.80 -6.50
N PRO A 74 -1.83 3.00 -5.95
CA PRO A 74 -0.77 3.87 -6.48
C PRO A 74 0.64 3.27 -6.44
N ALA A 75 0.89 2.33 -5.53
CA ALA A 75 2.14 1.57 -5.44
C ALA A 75 2.04 0.16 -6.05
N GLY A 76 0.98 -0.10 -6.83
CA GLY A 76 0.71 -1.37 -7.51
C GLY A 76 -0.05 -2.40 -6.67
N ALA A 77 -0.59 -3.41 -7.35
CA ALA A 77 -1.52 -4.39 -6.78
C ALA A 77 -0.97 -5.27 -5.65
N LYS A 78 0.36 -5.43 -5.56
CA LYS A 78 0.95 -6.14 -4.41
C LYS A 78 0.92 -5.28 -3.14
N ALA A 79 1.02 -3.96 -3.30
CA ALA A 79 1.05 -3.02 -2.19
C ALA A 79 -0.35 -2.77 -1.59
N SER A 80 -1.43 -2.99 -2.35
CA SER A 80 -2.82 -2.84 -1.85
C SER A 80 -3.18 -3.78 -0.70
N GLN A 81 -2.37 -4.83 -0.50
CA GLN A 81 -2.55 -5.75 0.62
C GLN A 81 -1.98 -5.19 1.92
N TYR A 82 -1.16 -4.13 1.87
CA TYR A 82 -0.49 -3.55 3.02
C TYR A 82 -1.21 -2.26 3.43
N GLN A 83 -1.47 -2.11 4.73
CA GLN A 83 -2.11 -0.90 5.28
C GLN A 83 -1.12 0.04 5.97
N HIS A 84 0.13 -0.41 6.17
CA HIS A 84 1.15 0.36 6.85
C HIS A 84 2.30 0.63 5.88
N PHE A 85 2.75 1.87 5.88
CA PHE A 85 3.82 2.36 5.03
C PHE A 85 4.81 3.13 5.92
N GLY A 86 6.10 2.93 5.71
CA GLY A 86 7.16 3.58 6.48
C GLY A 86 8.21 4.21 5.56
N ILE A 87 8.85 5.27 6.04
CA ILE A 87 9.94 5.97 5.35
C ILE A 87 11.24 5.66 6.09
N TYR A 88 12.25 5.23 5.33
CA TYR A 88 13.56 4.86 5.85
C TYR A 88 14.63 5.72 5.21
N GLU A 89 15.48 6.34 6.02
CA GLU A 89 16.67 7.06 5.56
C GLU A 89 17.78 6.06 5.22
N VAL A 90 18.19 6.04 3.95
CA VAL A 90 19.19 5.09 3.44
C VAL A 90 20.37 5.86 2.87
N PRO A 91 21.58 5.72 3.42
CA PRO A 91 22.78 6.31 2.83
C PRO A 91 23.17 5.56 1.55
N ILE A 92 23.50 6.31 0.49
CA ILE A 92 24.03 5.80 -0.77
C ILE A 92 25.55 6.00 -0.80
N GLY A 93 26.27 4.90 -1.06
CA GLY A 93 27.72 4.91 -1.33
C GLY A 93 28.59 4.47 -0.16
N LEU A 94 28.50 3.20 0.24
CA LEU A 94 29.54 2.54 1.04
C LEU A 94 30.79 2.27 0.19
#